data_AF-A0A651F8I8-F1
#
_entry.id   AF-A0A651F8I8-F1
#
_cell.length_a   1.000
_cell.length_b   1.000
_cell.length_c   1.000
_cell.angle_alpha   90.00
_cell.angle_beta   90.00
_cell.angle_gamma   90.00
#
_symmetry.space_group_name_H-M   'P 1'
#
loop_
_entity.id
_entity.type
_entity.pdbx_description
1 polymer ?
#
loop_
_entity_poly.entity_id
_entity_poly.type
_entity_poly.pdbx_seq_one_letter_code
_entity_poly.pdbx_strand_id
1 'polypeptide(L)'
;MFVWLLAWLAAFLGPVGCASPLERSGVCRSVDIALCEERKLARDLILTALDREALYTLAGGIKPMSTGFWRGRFSAEDPDLGELRRVRRALVHVCNELYYADVQVFATAHEDERIVEAYIVHRESLARMLERTEGFWSRFGIACCTHPSEIIAVVDRMDRSDRWRGYGYLFGYPEYAVDFFVEAGVRALENGHEMGPGRDRSFYHVPTYESATGRFTWAVPLNHTERWADAEIRKRSELVLTEYVELRESIHQTNCLGTILKLVGSLVGTGITQTTTARGCVTHSFCVSCVVKERCD
;
A
#
# COMPACT_ATOMS: atom_id res chain seq x y z
N MET A 1 -15.16 8.93 85.35
CA MET A 1 -13.77 9.27 84.97
C MET A 1 -13.85 10.42 83.97
N PHE A 2 -13.83 11.70 84.36
CA PHE A 2 -12.64 12.50 84.78
C PHE A 2 -11.50 12.29 83.75
N VAL A 3 -11.03 13.24 82.92
CA VAL A 3 -10.73 14.67 83.12
C VAL A 3 -10.35 15.33 81.77
N TRP A 4 -10.88 16.54 81.51
CA TRP A 4 -10.28 17.78 80.91
C TRP A 4 -9.31 17.73 79.68
N LEU A 5 -8.94 18.77 78.89
CA LEU A 5 -8.91 20.26 78.95
C LEU A 5 -8.73 20.84 77.51
N LEU A 6 -9.24 22.08 77.29
CA LEU A 6 -8.75 23.18 76.42
C LEU A 6 -8.85 23.03 74.88
N ALA A 7 -9.66 23.82 74.18
CA ALA A 7 -9.57 25.27 73.91
C ALA A 7 -8.32 25.67 73.10
N TRP A 8 -8.51 26.21 71.89
CA TRP A 8 -8.10 27.58 71.50
C TRP A 8 -8.49 27.87 70.04
N LEU A 9 -9.09 29.05 69.84
CA LEU A 9 -9.30 29.72 68.57
C LEU A 9 -7.96 30.16 67.97
N ALA A 10 -7.78 29.99 66.66
CA ALA A 10 -6.97 30.89 65.85
C ALA A 10 -7.49 30.91 64.41
N ALA A 11 -7.98 32.08 64.01
CA ALA A 11 -8.32 32.41 62.64
C ALA A 11 -7.05 32.47 61.78
N PHE A 12 -7.08 31.84 60.61
CA PHE A 12 -6.22 32.19 59.49
C PHE A 12 -7.07 32.26 58.21
N LEU A 13 -7.45 33.49 57.86
CA LEU A 13 -7.85 33.88 56.52
C LEU A 13 -6.58 33.87 55.65
N GLY A 14 -6.42 32.81 54.84
CA GLY A 14 -5.45 32.76 53.74
C GLY A 14 -6.14 33.10 52.42
N PRO A 15 -5.45 33.76 51.47
CA PRO A 15 -6.06 34.34 50.29
C PRO A 15 -6.58 33.26 49.34
N VAL A 16 -7.74 33.54 48.74
CA VAL A 16 -8.28 32.85 47.58
C VAL A 16 -7.23 32.89 46.47
N GLY A 17 -6.53 31.77 46.28
CA GLY A 17 -5.68 31.58 45.12
C GLY A 17 -6.58 31.55 43.89
N CYS A 18 -6.46 32.57 43.04
CA CYS A 18 -6.94 32.50 41.66
C CYS A 18 -6.25 31.30 41.01
N ALA A 19 -7.00 30.21 40.81
CA ALA A 19 -6.57 29.12 39.95
C ALA A 19 -6.45 29.69 38.54
N SER A 20 -5.22 29.93 38.09
CA SER A 20 -4.93 30.22 36.69
C SER A 20 -5.51 29.10 35.83
N PRO A 21 -6.25 29.39 34.74
CA PRO A 21 -6.68 28.37 33.82
C PRO A 21 -5.46 27.66 33.25
N LEU A 22 -5.38 26.35 33.42
CA LEU A 22 -4.40 25.52 32.73
C LEU A 22 -4.60 25.72 31.22
N GLU A 23 -3.62 26.35 30.57
CA GLU A 23 -3.55 26.50 29.12
C GLU A 23 -3.61 25.11 28.44
N ARG A 24 -4.79 24.77 27.94
CA ARG A 24 -5.04 23.59 27.10
C ARG A 24 -4.76 23.84 25.61
N SER A 25 -4.15 24.98 25.24
CA SER A 25 -4.09 25.45 23.84
C SER A 25 -2.94 24.87 23.00
N GLY A 26 -1.93 24.24 23.62
CA GLY A 26 -0.75 23.74 22.90
C GLY A 26 -0.92 22.34 22.26
N VAL A 27 -1.72 21.46 22.88
CA VAL A 27 -1.82 20.04 22.47
C VAL A 27 -2.71 19.85 21.25
N CYS A 28 -3.81 20.60 21.11
CA CYS A 28 -4.66 20.49 19.92
C CYS A 28 -3.91 20.98 18.67
N ARG A 29 -3.22 22.13 18.77
CA ARG A 29 -2.50 22.73 17.64
C ARG A 29 -1.35 21.86 17.12
N SER A 30 -0.64 21.14 17.99
CA SER A 30 0.47 20.27 17.57
C SER A 30 -0.04 18.99 16.88
N VAL A 31 -1.17 18.44 17.35
CA VAL A 31 -1.85 17.30 16.70
C VAL A 31 -2.37 17.71 15.32
N ASP A 32 -2.98 18.89 15.19
CA ASP A 32 -3.49 19.39 13.91
C ASP A 32 -2.37 19.60 12.88
N ILE A 33 -1.23 20.15 13.31
CA ILE A 33 -0.05 20.32 12.44
C ILE A 33 0.51 18.96 12.01
N ALA A 34 0.67 18.01 12.94
CA ALA A 34 1.18 16.67 12.62
C ALA A 34 0.27 15.95 11.62
N LEU A 35 -1.05 16.05 11.80
CA LEU A 35 -2.05 15.49 10.89
C LEU A 35 -1.99 16.13 9.50
N CYS A 36 -1.78 17.45 9.41
CA CYS A 36 -1.58 18.15 8.14
C CYS A 36 -0.31 17.69 7.41
N GLU A 37 0.80 17.54 8.13
CA GLU A 37 2.06 17.03 7.55
C GLU A 37 1.94 15.57 7.10
N GLU A 38 1.23 14.74 7.84
CA GLU A 38 0.95 13.34 7.46
C GLU A 38 0.07 13.25 6.21
N ARG A 39 -0.99 14.07 6.12
CA ARG A 39 -1.84 14.16 4.92
C ARG A 39 -1.08 14.68 3.71
N LYS A 40 -0.21 15.67 3.90
CA LYS A 40 0.66 16.19 2.83
C LYS A 40 1.64 15.14 2.34
N LEU A 41 2.31 14.42 3.26
CA LEU A 41 3.18 13.30 2.88
C LEU A 41 2.40 12.21 2.14
N ALA A 42 1.21 11.85 2.62
CA ALA A 42 0.35 10.85 1.97
C ALA A 42 0.01 11.28 0.53
N ARG A 43 -0.34 12.55 0.33
CA ARG A 43 -0.57 13.13 -0.99
C ARG A 43 0.66 13.00 -1.88
N ASP A 44 1.83 13.44 -1.41
CA ASP A 44 3.05 13.44 -2.22
C ASP A 44 3.49 12.01 -2.60
N LEU A 45 3.31 11.05 -1.68
CA LEU A 45 3.50 9.62 -1.95
C LEU A 45 2.54 9.11 -3.04
N ILE A 46 1.27 9.50 -2.98
CA ILE A 46 0.26 9.06 -3.96
C ILE A 46 0.49 9.70 -5.32
N LEU A 47 0.87 10.97 -5.41
CA LEU A 47 1.23 11.59 -6.69
C LEU A 47 2.43 10.86 -7.33
N THR A 48 3.45 10.50 -6.54
CA THR A 48 4.59 9.69 -7.01
C THR A 48 4.13 8.30 -7.47
N ALA A 49 3.17 7.70 -6.76
CA ALA A 49 2.60 6.40 -7.10
C ALA A 49 1.84 6.45 -8.44
N LEU A 50 1.06 7.50 -8.68
CA LEU A 50 0.26 7.69 -9.90
C LEU A 50 1.11 7.95 -11.15
N ASP A 51 2.28 8.58 -11.00
CA ASP A 51 3.21 8.73 -12.13
C ASP A 51 3.88 7.40 -12.52
N ARG A 52 3.78 6.38 -11.65
CA ARG A 52 4.41 5.07 -11.80
C ARG A 52 3.35 3.98 -12.02
N GLU A 53 3.77 2.73 -11.86
CA GLU A 53 2.89 1.57 -12.05
C GLU A 53 1.78 1.44 -10.99
N ALA A 54 1.82 2.18 -9.89
CA ALA A 54 0.73 2.19 -8.91
C ALA A 54 -0.54 2.87 -9.43
N LEU A 55 -0.46 3.63 -10.53
CA LEU A 55 -1.62 4.02 -11.32
C LEU A 55 -2.51 2.81 -11.63
N TYR A 56 -1.96 1.68 -12.05
CA TYR A 56 -2.74 0.49 -12.43
C TYR A 56 -3.28 -0.32 -11.24
N THR A 57 -2.81 -0.02 -10.02
CA THR A 57 -3.45 -0.52 -8.79
C THR A 57 -4.60 0.41 -8.40
N LEU A 58 -4.36 1.72 -8.42
CA LEU A 58 -5.30 2.75 -7.97
C LEU A 58 -6.43 3.04 -8.97
N ALA A 59 -6.19 2.89 -10.26
CA ALA A 59 -7.17 3.07 -11.32
C ALA A 59 -7.55 1.71 -11.90
N GLY A 60 -8.81 1.32 -11.70
CA GLY A 60 -9.39 0.10 -12.28
C GLY A 60 -8.89 -1.23 -11.70
N GLY A 61 -8.02 -1.23 -10.69
CA GLY A 61 -7.52 -2.44 -10.03
C GLY A 61 -6.96 -3.47 -11.01
N ILE A 62 -6.25 -3.02 -12.06
CA ILE A 62 -5.66 -3.88 -13.09
C ILE A 62 -4.66 -4.84 -12.44
N LYS A 63 -3.83 -4.34 -11.52
CA LYS A 63 -2.94 -5.15 -10.69
C LYS A 63 -3.36 -5.13 -9.21
N PRO A 64 -3.19 -6.24 -8.47
CA PRO A 64 -3.55 -6.30 -7.05
C PRO A 64 -2.72 -5.39 -6.15
N MET A 65 -1.41 -5.26 -6.42
CA MET A 65 -0.48 -4.55 -5.55
C MET A 65 0.62 -3.85 -6.36
N SER A 66 0.99 -2.62 -5.98
CA SER A 66 2.17 -1.92 -6.48
C SER A 66 3.10 -1.48 -5.34
N THR A 67 4.39 -1.39 -5.65
CA THR A 67 5.44 -0.84 -4.78
C THR A 67 6.23 0.25 -5.52
N GLY A 68 7.41 0.63 -5.03
CA GLY A 68 8.35 1.45 -5.80
C GLY A 68 8.04 2.94 -5.86
N PHE A 69 7.10 3.45 -5.03
CA PHE A 69 6.82 4.88 -4.88
C PHE A 69 7.44 5.49 -3.62
N TRP A 70 7.93 4.66 -2.70
CA TRP A 70 8.83 5.05 -1.62
C TRP A 70 9.68 3.86 -1.18
N ARG A 71 10.93 4.12 -0.83
CA ARG A 71 11.90 3.14 -0.34
C ARG A 71 12.77 3.79 0.72
N GLY A 72 13.02 3.05 1.79
CA GLY A 72 13.93 3.44 2.85
C GLY A 72 14.82 2.27 3.27
N ARG A 73 15.66 2.53 4.26
CA ARG A 73 16.51 1.53 4.90
C ARG A 73 16.74 1.91 6.37
N PHE A 74 17.01 0.93 7.22
CA PHE A 74 17.44 1.17 8.60
C PHE A 74 18.37 0.05 9.07
N SER A 75 19.26 0.36 10.03
CA SER A 75 20.18 -0.63 10.61
C SER A 75 19.41 -1.71 11.39
N ALA A 76 19.76 -2.97 11.17
CA ALA A 76 19.22 -4.10 11.92
C ALA A 76 19.77 -4.14 13.35
N GLU A 77 20.97 -3.59 13.59
CA GLU A 77 21.62 -3.59 14.90
C GLU A 77 21.20 -2.40 15.78
N ASP A 78 21.13 -1.19 15.18
CA ASP A 78 20.72 0.05 15.86
C ASP A 78 19.60 0.76 15.08
N PRO A 79 18.34 0.30 15.23
CA PRO A 79 17.25 0.72 14.37
C PRO A 79 16.71 2.12 14.68
N ASP A 80 16.96 3.09 13.79
CA ASP A 80 16.16 4.32 13.72
C ASP A 80 14.91 4.11 12.86
N LEU A 81 13.75 4.09 13.51
CA LEU A 81 12.45 3.88 12.87
C LEU A 81 11.65 5.18 12.68
N GLY A 82 12.26 6.35 12.86
CA GLY A 82 11.59 7.65 12.77
C GLY A 82 10.88 7.86 11.43
N GLU A 83 11.60 7.68 10.32
CA GLU A 83 11.06 7.81 8.97
C GLU A 83 10.01 6.73 8.67
N LEU A 84 10.29 5.47 9.02
CA LEU A 84 9.35 4.35 8.85
C LEU A 84 7.99 4.65 9.52
N ARG A 85 8.01 5.13 10.77
CA ARG A 85 6.79 5.49 11.49
C ARG A 85 6.07 6.67 10.82
N ARG A 86 6.80 7.67 10.32
CA ARG A 86 6.23 8.83 9.61
C ARG A 86 5.50 8.39 8.34
N VAL A 87 6.12 7.52 7.54
CA VAL A 87 5.53 7.02 6.29
C VAL A 87 4.31 6.14 6.56
N ARG A 88 4.38 5.23 7.55
CA ARG A 88 3.22 4.42 7.95
C ARG A 88 2.02 5.27 8.35
N ARG A 89 2.22 6.31 9.18
CA ARG A 89 1.13 7.21 9.58
C ARG A 89 0.52 7.94 8.39
N ALA A 90 1.34 8.41 7.45
CA ALA A 90 0.83 9.01 6.22
C ALA A 90 -0.03 8.02 5.40
N LEU A 91 0.43 6.78 5.21
CA LEU A 91 -0.29 5.78 4.42
C LEU A 91 -1.65 5.36 5.01
N VAL A 92 -1.88 5.57 6.31
CA VAL A 92 -3.21 5.38 6.92
C VAL A 92 -4.28 6.24 6.22
N HIS A 93 -3.93 7.44 5.73
CA HIS A 93 -4.87 8.32 5.02
C HIS A 93 -5.25 7.83 3.62
N VAL A 94 -4.54 6.84 3.07
CA VAL A 94 -4.85 6.19 1.80
C VAL A 94 -5.80 5.01 2.01
N CYS A 95 -5.75 4.39 3.19
CA CYS A 95 -6.55 3.21 3.49
C CYS A 95 -8.05 3.54 3.51
N ASN A 96 -8.83 2.74 2.78
CA ASN A 96 -10.29 2.82 2.73
C ASN A 96 -10.87 1.45 2.34
N GLU A 97 -12.14 1.40 1.93
CA GLU A 97 -12.82 0.17 1.54
C GLU A 97 -12.21 -0.50 0.29
N LEU A 98 -11.60 0.28 -0.61
CA LEU A 98 -10.95 -0.21 -1.83
C LEU A 98 -9.45 -0.43 -1.65
N TYR A 99 -8.78 0.41 -0.86
CA TYR A 99 -7.32 0.39 -0.75
C TYR A 99 -6.81 0.01 0.64
N TYR A 100 -5.71 -0.70 0.64
CA TYR A 100 -4.84 -0.85 1.80
C TYR A 100 -3.43 -0.41 1.43
N ALA A 101 -2.76 0.33 2.31
CA ALA A 101 -1.40 0.79 2.09
C ALA A 101 -0.61 0.72 3.40
N ASP A 102 0.64 0.26 3.30
CA ASP A 102 1.56 0.17 4.43
C ASP A 102 3.00 0.11 3.90
N VAL A 103 3.95 -0.09 4.80
CA VAL A 103 5.36 -0.31 4.52
C VAL A 103 5.73 -1.75 4.84
N GLN A 104 6.22 -2.45 3.82
CA GLN A 104 6.85 -3.76 3.94
C GLN A 104 8.26 -3.60 4.49
N VAL A 105 8.62 -4.43 5.47
CA VAL A 105 9.99 -4.63 5.93
C VAL A 105 10.45 -5.97 5.40
N PHE A 106 11.43 -5.98 4.51
CA PHE A 106 11.96 -7.22 3.95
C PHE A 106 12.71 -8.03 5.01
N ALA A 107 12.46 -9.33 5.06
CA ALA A 107 13.02 -10.24 6.04
C ALA A 107 14.53 -10.41 5.89
N THR A 108 15.06 -10.25 4.68
CA THR A 108 16.50 -10.33 4.39
C THR A 108 17.15 -8.97 4.65
N ALA A 109 18.25 -8.96 5.41
CA ALA A 109 19.13 -7.80 5.53
C ALA A 109 20.28 -7.96 4.55
N HIS A 110 20.78 -6.84 4.08
CA HIS A 110 21.99 -6.76 3.28
C HIS A 110 22.92 -5.78 3.99
N GLU A 111 24.14 -6.20 4.29
CA GLU A 111 25.14 -5.35 4.97
C GLU A 111 24.58 -4.70 6.24
N ASP A 112 23.89 -5.50 7.07
CA ASP A 112 23.22 -5.08 8.31
C ASP A 112 22.11 -4.03 8.15
N GLU A 113 21.70 -3.72 6.92
CA GLU A 113 20.55 -2.85 6.65
C GLU A 113 19.30 -3.67 6.28
N ARG A 114 18.16 -3.31 6.86
CA ARG A 114 16.84 -3.76 6.41
C ARG A 114 16.31 -2.79 5.37
N ILE A 115 15.92 -3.32 4.22
CA ILE A 115 15.21 -2.54 3.20
C ILE A 115 13.73 -2.46 3.61
N VAL A 116 13.14 -1.30 3.37
CA VAL A 116 11.71 -1.08 3.53
C VAL A 116 11.13 -0.41 2.30
N GLU A 117 9.92 -0.83 1.90
CA GLU A 117 9.23 -0.25 0.74
C GLU A 117 7.76 -0.04 1.03
N ALA A 118 7.22 1.09 0.57
CA ALA A 118 5.80 1.34 0.63
C ALA A 118 5.10 0.51 -0.44
N TYR A 119 3.94 -0.02 -0.08
CA TYR A 119 3.07 -0.75 -0.99
C TYR A 119 1.64 -0.26 -0.88
N ILE A 120 0.90 -0.46 -1.97
CA ILE A 120 -0.54 -0.24 -2.02
C ILE A 120 -1.21 -1.43 -2.66
N VAL A 121 -2.37 -1.79 -2.14
CA VAL A 121 -3.17 -2.95 -2.55
C VAL A 121 -4.58 -2.49 -2.91
N HIS A 122 -5.07 -2.92 -4.07
CA HIS A 122 -6.48 -2.85 -4.40
C HIS A 122 -7.18 -4.11 -3.89
N ARG A 123 -7.99 -3.97 -2.83
CA ARG A 123 -8.57 -5.07 -2.06
C ARG A 123 -9.39 -6.05 -2.91
N GLU A 124 -10.23 -5.54 -3.81
CA GLU A 124 -11.03 -6.43 -4.67
C GLU A 124 -10.18 -7.17 -5.72
N SER A 125 -9.17 -6.50 -6.29
CA SER A 125 -8.28 -7.12 -7.28
C SER A 125 -7.43 -8.22 -6.62
N LEU A 126 -6.98 -7.98 -5.39
CA LEU A 126 -6.37 -8.99 -4.54
C LEU A 126 -7.31 -10.18 -4.32
N ALA A 127 -8.56 -9.96 -3.88
CA ALA A 127 -9.52 -11.03 -3.66
C ALA A 127 -9.76 -11.87 -4.93
N ARG A 128 -10.00 -11.23 -6.09
CA ARG A 128 -10.16 -11.91 -7.38
C ARG A 128 -8.92 -12.69 -7.80
N MET A 129 -7.73 -12.18 -7.50
CA MET A 129 -6.48 -12.89 -7.77
C MET A 129 -6.36 -14.14 -6.89
N LEU A 130 -6.64 -14.02 -5.58
CA LEU A 130 -6.60 -15.14 -4.64
C LEU A 130 -7.59 -16.23 -5.01
N GLU A 131 -8.81 -15.88 -5.41
CA GLU A 131 -9.82 -16.83 -5.90
C GLU A 131 -9.35 -17.57 -7.17
N ARG A 132 -8.84 -16.83 -8.17
CA ARG A 132 -8.37 -17.43 -9.42
C ARG A 132 -7.18 -18.38 -9.21
N THR A 133 -6.34 -18.10 -8.22
CA THR A 133 -5.11 -18.84 -7.95
C THR A 133 -5.16 -19.60 -6.62
N GLU A 134 -6.36 -19.96 -6.15
CA GLU A 134 -6.61 -20.57 -4.82
C GLU A 134 -5.73 -21.80 -4.57
N GLY A 135 -5.50 -22.64 -5.58
CA GLY A 135 -4.64 -23.81 -5.47
C GLY A 135 -3.19 -23.50 -5.07
N PHE A 136 -2.67 -22.32 -5.46
CA PHE A 136 -1.35 -21.86 -5.03
C PHE A 136 -1.38 -21.26 -3.61
N TRP A 137 -2.42 -20.54 -3.24
CA TRP A 137 -2.47 -19.79 -1.97
C TRP A 137 -2.91 -20.64 -0.76
N SER A 138 -3.82 -21.58 -0.97
CA SER A 138 -4.41 -22.41 0.09
C SER A 138 -3.39 -23.26 0.85
N ARG A 139 -2.31 -23.73 0.18
CA ARG A 139 -1.19 -24.44 0.81
C ARG A 139 -0.43 -23.61 1.86
N PHE A 140 -0.60 -22.30 1.85
CA PHE A 140 0.00 -21.36 2.79
C PHE A 140 -1.03 -20.80 3.80
N GLY A 141 -2.26 -21.32 3.81
CA GLY A 141 -3.34 -20.80 4.65
C GLY A 141 -3.88 -19.43 4.21
N ILE A 142 -3.56 -18.99 3.00
CA ILE A 142 -4.00 -17.69 2.45
C ILE A 142 -5.33 -17.89 1.70
N ALA A 143 -6.32 -17.07 2.02
CA ALA A 143 -7.64 -17.03 1.42
C ALA A 143 -8.07 -15.59 1.11
N CYS A 144 -9.20 -15.40 0.42
CA CYS A 144 -9.68 -14.07 -0.01
C CYS A 144 -9.92 -13.06 1.13
N CYS A 145 -10.11 -13.55 2.36
CA CYS A 145 -10.26 -12.73 3.57
C CYS A 145 -8.95 -12.47 4.34
N THR A 146 -7.83 -13.07 3.93
CA THR A 146 -6.53 -12.86 4.58
C THR A 146 -6.11 -11.40 4.44
N HIS A 147 -5.63 -10.82 5.54
CA HIS A 147 -5.26 -9.41 5.55
C HIS A 147 -4.05 -9.16 4.62
N PRO A 148 -4.03 -8.08 3.79
CA PRO A 148 -2.96 -7.91 2.81
C PRO A 148 -1.54 -7.90 3.40
N SER A 149 -1.36 -7.33 4.60
CA SER A 149 -0.05 -7.32 5.26
C SER A 149 0.45 -8.72 5.65
N GLU A 150 -0.46 -9.64 5.98
CA GLU A 150 -0.11 -11.03 6.28
C GLU A 150 0.34 -11.75 5.02
N ILE A 151 -0.38 -11.58 3.90
CA ILE A 151 -0.03 -12.17 2.60
C ILE A 151 1.39 -11.75 2.20
N ILE A 152 1.68 -10.44 2.25
CA ILE A 152 2.98 -9.90 1.88
C ILE A 152 4.08 -10.42 2.80
N ALA A 153 3.81 -10.49 4.11
CA ALA A 153 4.76 -11.02 5.08
C ALA A 153 5.06 -12.53 4.88
N VAL A 154 4.05 -13.32 4.50
CA VAL A 154 4.22 -14.74 4.20
C VAL A 154 5.02 -14.91 2.90
N VAL A 155 4.63 -14.22 1.81
CA VAL A 155 5.31 -14.29 0.51
C VAL A 155 6.79 -13.98 0.63
N ASP A 156 7.15 -12.94 1.38
CA ASP A 156 8.55 -12.54 1.57
C ASP A 156 9.44 -13.63 2.17
N ARG A 157 8.83 -14.50 3.00
CA ARG A 157 9.50 -15.59 3.73
C ARG A 157 9.38 -16.95 3.05
N MET A 158 8.65 -17.04 1.93
CA MET A 158 8.56 -18.28 1.16
C MET A 158 9.92 -18.67 0.56
N ASP A 159 10.05 -19.96 0.24
CA ASP A 159 11.13 -20.45 -0.59
C ASP A 159 11.15 -19.71 -1.93
N ARG A 160 12.34 -19.60 -2.52
CA ARG A 160 12.61 -18.72 -3.67
C ARG A 160 11.59 -18.85 -4.81
N SER A 161 11.28 -20.06 -5.25
CA SER A 161 10.36 -20.30 -6.38
C SER A 161 8.91 -19.92 -6.05
N ASP A 162 8.44 -20.25 -4.85
CA ASP A 162 7.11 -19.86 -4.37
C ASP A 162 7.03 -18.36 -4.13
N ARG A 163 8.08 -17.73 -3.59
CA ARG A 163 8.18 -16.28 -3.44
C ARG A 163 8.10 -15.55 -4.78
N TRP A 164 8.82 -16.03 -5.79
CA TRP A 164 8.74 -15.48 -7.14
C TRP A 164 7.33 -15.59 -7.72
N ARG A 165 6.67 -16.74 -7.54
CA ARG A 165 5.29 -16.95 -7.98
C ARG A 165 4.31 -16.02 -7.24
N GLY A 166 4.43 -15.95 -5.92
CA GLY A 166 3.60 -15.11 -5.05
C GLY A 166 3.70 -13.63 -5.40
N TYR A 167 4.92 -13.10 -5.57
CA TYR A 167 5.09 -11.73 -6.05
C TYR A 167 4.58 -11.52 -7.48
N GLY A 168 4.79 -12.49 -8.38
CA GLY A 168 4.25 -12.41 -9.74
C GLY A 168 2.73 -12.23 -9.76
N TYR A 169 2.01 -12.97 -8.92
CA TYR A 169 0.57 -12.83 -8.78
C TYR A 169 0.16 -11.52 -8.08
N LEU A 170 0.86 -11.11 -7.01
CA LEU A 170 0.59 -9.83 -6.33
C LEU A 170 0.79 -8.62 -7.25
N PHE A 171 1.80 -8.66 -8.12
CA PHE A 171 2.04 -7.62 -9.13
C PHE A 171 1.11 -7.71 -10.34
N GLY A 172 0.23 -8.72 -10.40
CA GLY A 172 -0.80 -8.84 -11.42
C GLY A 172 -0.29 -9.33 -12.77
N TYR A 173 0.83 -10.05 -12.80
CA TYR A 173 1.37 -10.58 -14.05
C TYR A 173 0.50 -11.73 -14.58
N PRO A 174 0.42 -11.91 -15.92
CA PRO A 174 -0.24 -13.07 -16.50
C PRO A 174 0.32 -14.38 -15.95
N GLU A 175 -0.55 -15.36 -15.66
CA GLU A 175 -0.14 -16.66 -15.09
C GLU A 175 0.95 -17.33 -15.92
N TYR A 176 0.82 -17.30 -17.25
CA TYR A 176 1.83 -17.89 -18.15
C TYR A 176 3.23 -17.24 -17.99
N ALA A 177 3.28 -15.94 -17.68
CA ALA A 177 4.53 -15.20 -17.52
C ALA A 177 5.16 -15.49 -16.14
N VAL A 178 4.31 -15.65 -15.11
CA VAL A 178 4.73 -16.11 -13.79
C VAL A 178 5.35 -17.50 -13.89
N ASP A 179 4.66 -18.43 -14.55
CA ASP A 179 5.15 -19.81 -14.73
C ASP A 179 6.45 -19.83 -15.53
N PHE A 180 6.52 -19.12 -16.65
CA PHE A 180 7.77 -18.99 -17.42
C PHE A 180 8.93 -18.49 -16.55
N PHE A 181 8.73 -17.40 -15.80
CA PHE A 181 9.80 -16.81 -14.99
C PHE A 181 10.29 -17.78 -13.91
N VAL A 182 9.37 -18.45 -13.22
CA VAL A 182 9.71 -19.39 -12.15
C VAL A 182 10.41 -20.61 -12.71
N GLU A 183 9.86 -21.25 -13.75
CA GLU A 183 10.44 -22.45 -14.35
C GLU A 183 11.81 -22.20 -14.97
N ALA A 184 11.94 -21.10 -15.74
CA ALA A 184 13.22 -20.77 -16.36
C ALA A 184 14.24 -20.32 -15.31
N GLY A 185 13.81 -19.68 -14.22
CA GLY A 185 14.66 -19.38 -13.06
C GLY A 185 15.17 -20.63 -12.34
N VAL A 186 14.29 -21.61 -12.07
CA VAL A 186 14.67 -22.89 -11.46
C VAL A 186 15.67 -23.63 -12.35
N ARG A 187 15.38 -23.75 -13.65
CA ARG A 187 16.24 -24.43 -14.62
C ARG A 187 17.62 -23.78 -14.75
N ALA A 188 17.67 -22.44 -14.76
CA ALA A 188 18.93 -21.71 -14.79
C ALA A 188 19.81 -22.07 -13.58
N LEU A 189 19.21 -22.08 -12.39
CA LEU A 189 19.91 -22.42 -11.14
C LEU A 189 20.40 -23.88 -11.15
N GLU A 190 19.59 -24.82 -11.62
CA GLU A 190 19.98 -26.23 -11.80
C GLU A 190 21.17 -26.37 -12.75
N ASN A 191 21.28 -25.49 -13.76
CA ASN A 191 22.38 -25.43 -14.71
C ASN A 191 23.55 -24.55 -14.24
N GLY A 192 23.53 -24.04 -13.00
CA GLY A 192 24.62 -23.25 -12.42
C GLY A 192 24.73 -21.83 -12.97
N HIS A 193 23.66 -21.26 -13.55
CA HIS A 193 23.64 -19.87 -14.00
C HIS A 193 22.40 -19.11 -13.50
N GLU A 194 22.41 -17.79 -13.61
CA GLU A 194 21.22 -16.97 -13.35
C GLU A 194 20.49 -16.65 -14.65
N MET A 195 19.19 -16.35 -14.58
CA MET A 195 18.47 -15.86 -15.76
C MET A 195 18.75 -14.37 -16.00
N GLY A 196 19.15 -14.03 -17.22
CA GLY A 196 19.50 -12.65 -17.62
C GLY A 196 18.66 -12.11 -18.79
N PRO A 197 18.32 -10.81 -18.79
CA PRO A 197 17.67 -10.18 -19.93
C PRO A 197 18.55 -10.20 -21.18
N GLY A 198 17.95 -10.41 -22.35
CA GLY A 198 18.66 -10.50 -23.64
C GLY A 198 19.40 -11.81 -23.88
N ARG A 199 19.50 -12.69 -22.86
CA ARG A 199 20.10 -14.03 -22.96
C ARG A 199 19.06 -15.13 -22.79
N ASP A 200 18.29 -15.07 -21.72
CA ASP A 200 17.34 -16.14 -21.33
C ASP A 200 15.89 -15.68 -21.43
N ARG A 201 15.67 -14.35 -21.36
CA ARG A 201 14.35 -13.72 -21.37
C ARG A 201 14.38 -12.36 -22.02
N SER A 202 13.22 -11.92 -22.50
CA SER A 202 12.93 -10.52 -22.77
C SER A 202 11.95 -9.99 -21.71
N PHE A 203 11.61 -8.71 -21.80
CA PHE A 203 10.61 -8.08 -20.96
C PHE A 203 9.45 -7.57 -21.82
N TYR A 204 8.23 -7.88 -21.39
CA TYR A 204 7.04 -7.20 -21.87
C TYR A 204 6.82 -5.97 -20.99
N HIS A 205 6.57 -4.81 -21.61
CA HIS A 205 6.46 -3.53 -20.93
C HIS A 205 5.08 -2.93 -21.09
N VAL A 206 4.47 -2.54 -19.98
CA VAL A 206 3.30 -1.66 -19.96
C VAL A 206 3.81 -0.25 -19.60
N PRO A 207 3.61 0.76 -20.46
CA PRO A 207 4.05 2.12 -20.19
C PRO A 207 3.46 2.68 -18.90
N THR A 208 4.10 3.69 -18.33
CA THR A 208 3.60 4.53 -17.25
C THR A 208 3.82 5.99 -17.65
N TYR A 209 3.32 6.94 -16.85
CA TYR A 209 3.59 8.35 -17.12
C TYR A 209 5.10 8.66 -17.02
N GLU A 210 5.79 8.15 -16.00
CA GLU A 210 7.21 8.41 -15.76
C GLU A 210 8.13 7.70 -16.78
N SER A 211 7.75 6.51 -17.27
CA SER A 211 8.58 5.74 -18.18
C SER A 211 7.75 4.77 -19.04
N ALA A 212 8.13 4.65 -20.32
CA ALA A 212 7.59 3.66 -21.23
C ALA A 212 8.04 2.22 -20.91
N THR A 213 9.13 2.03 -20.15
CA THR A 213 9.70 0.72 -19.83
C THR A 213 10.15 0.60 -18.36
N GLY A 214 10.32 -0.63 -17.89
CA GLY A 214 11.00 -0.92 -16.61
C GLY A 214 10.22 -0.62 -15.33
N ARG A 215 8.93 -0.25 -15.41
CA ARG A 215 8.05 -0.09 -14.24
C ARG A 215 7.08 -1.25 -14.12
N PHE A 216 6.01 -1.28 -14.93
CA PHE A 216 5.10 -2.42 -14.99
C PHE A 216 5.56 -3.40 -16.08
N THR A 217 6.20 -4.49 -15.67
CA THR A 217 6.86 -5.39 -16.61
C THR A 217 6.93 -6.83 -16.10
N TRP A 218 6.83 -7.79 -17.01
CA TRP A 218 7.06 -9.19 -16.72
C TRP A 218 8.02 -9.83 -17.72
N ALA A 219 8.70 -10.86 -17.24
CA ALA A 219 9.60 -11.65 -18.07
C ALA A 219 8.81 -12.53 -19.05
N VAL A 220 9.32 -12.60 -20.28
CA VAL A 220 8.77 -13.45 -21.34
C VAL A 220 9.92 -14.17 -22.08
N PRO A 221 9.65 -15.27 -22.79
CA PRO A 221 10.66 -15.92 -23.62
C PRO A 221 11.31 -14.95 -24.62
N LEU A 222 12.52 -15.27 -25.08
CA LEU A 222 13.07 -14.58 -26.24
C LEU A 222 12.12 -14.73 -27.43
N ASN A 223 11.97 -13.66 -28.22
CA ASN A 223 11.05 -13.60 -29.36
C ASN A 223 9.58 -13.86 -29.02
N HIS A 224 9.17 -13.53 -27.79
CA HIS A 224 7.78 -13.60 -27.36
C HIS A 224 6.85 -12.86 -28.32
N THR A 225 5.80 -13.55 -28.76
CA THR A 225 4.67 -12.94 -29.47
C THR A 225 3.58 -12.64 -28.45
N GLU A 226 3.03 -11.43 -28.51
CA GLU A 226 1.96 -10.98 -27.61
C GLU A 226 0.85 -12.03 -27.49
N ARG A 227 0.53 -12.42 -26.25
CA ARG A 227 -0.59 -13.32 -25.95
C ARG A 227 -1.83 -12.51 -25.63
N TRP A 228 -2.99 -13.16 -25.67
CA TRP A 228 -4.26 -12.51 -25.33
C TRP A 228 -4.24 -11.84 -23.94
N ALA A 229 -3.57 -12.45 -22.94
CA ALA A 229 -3.47 -11.90 -21.60
C ALA A 229 -2.62 -10.63 -21.54
N ASP A 230 -1.56 -10.57 -22.36
CA ASP A 230 -0.74 -9.36 -22.52
C ASP A 230 -1.56 -8.25 -23.16
N ALA A 231 -2.22 -8.56 -24.28
CA ALA A 231 -3.05 -7.63 -25.03
C ALA A 231 -4.16 -7.03 -24.15
N GLU A 232 -4.79 -7.84 -23.31
CA GLU A 232 -5.85 -7.39 -22.40
C GLU A 232 -5.33 -6.44 -21.32
N ILE A 233 -4.21 -6.78 -20.66
CA ILE A 233 -3.58 -5.89 -19.68
C ILE A 233 -3.13 -4.60 -20.35
N ARG A 234 -2.47 -4.68 -21.51
CA ARG A 234 -1.99 -3.53 -22.27
C ARG A 234 -3.15 -2.61 -22.64
N LYS A 235 -4.22 -3.14 -23.26
CA LYS A 235 -5.40 -2.37 -23.67
C LYS A 235 -6.05 -1.64 -22.49
N ARG A 236 -6.25 -2.32 -21.36
CA ARG A 236 -6.84 -1.69 -20.16
C ARG A 236 -5.93 -0.61 -19.58
N SER A 237 -4.62 -0.86 -19.58
CA SER A 237 -3.61 0.08 -19.06
C SER A 237 -3.47 1.31 -19.95
N GLU A 238 -3.54 1.16 -21.27
CA GLU A 238 -3.54 2.26 -22.24
C GLU A 238 -4.70 3.22 -21.98
N LEU A 239 -5.92 2.70 -21.78
CA LEU A 239 -7.10 3.51 -21.46
C LEU A 239 -6.90 4.31 -20.16
N VAL A 240 -6.45 3.64 -19.10
CA VAL A 240 -6.14 4.29 -17.80
C VAL A 240 -5.08 5.38 -17.97
N LEU A 241 -4.00 5.09 -18.68
CA LEU A 241 -2.89 6.02 -18.84
C LEU A 241 -3.29 7.25 -19.65
N THR A 242 -4.08 7.07 -20.71
CA THR A 242 -4.60 8.18 -21.51
C THR A 242 -5.45 9.12 -20.66
N GLU A 243 -6.43 8.59 -19.92
CA GLU A 243 -7.28 9.42 -19.04
C GLU A 243 -6.46 10.09 -17.92
N TYR A 244 -5.48 9.37 -17.35
CA TYR A 244 -4.60 9.94 -16.34
C TYR A 244 -3.78 11.11 -16.88
N VAL A 245 -3.18 10.99 -18.08
CA VAL A 245 -2.39 12.05 -18.71
C VAL A 245 -3.22 13.33 -18.88
N GLU A 246 -4.49 13.21 -19.27
CA GLU A 246 -5.39 14.36 -19.43
C GLU A 246 -5.73 15.04 -18.09
N LEU A 247 -5.92 14.26 -17.03
CA LEU A 247 -6.31 14.78 -15.70
C LEU A 247 -5.13 15.14 -14.80
N ARG A 248 -3.90 14.73 -15.14
CA ARG A 248 -2.73 14.79 -14.26
C ARG A 248 -2.50 16.18 -13.69
N GLU A 249 -2.55 17.22 -14.51
CA GLU A 249 -2.29 18.59 -14.03
C GLU A 249 -3.32 19.01 -12.96
N SER A 250 -4.60 18.71 -13.18
CA SER A 250 -5.66 18.97 -12.19
C SER A 250 -5.46 18.15 -10.90
N ILE A 251 -5.05 16.89 -11.04
CA ILE A 251 -4.73 16.01 -9.90
C ILE A 251 -3.56 16.59 -9.09
N HIS A 252 -2.49 17.05 -9.72
CA HIS A 252 -1.30 17.59 -9.05
C HIS A 252 -1.55 18.94 -8.37
N GLN A 253 -2.45 19.77 -8.92
CA GLN A 253 -2.85 21.03 -8.30
C GLN A 253 -3.79 20.83 -7.10
N THR A 254 -4.38 19.63 -6.96
CA THR A 254 -5.32 19.34 -5.88
C THR A 254 -4.59 19.10 -4.55
N ASN A 255 -4.95 19.87 -3.52
CA ASN A 255 -4.38 19.71 -2.17
C ASN A 255 -5.11 18.65 -1.33
N CYS A 256 -6.28 18.19 -1.76
CA CYS A 256 -7.09 17.22 -1.03
C CYS A 256 -6.85 15.79 -1.53
N LEU A 257 -6.24 14.94 -0.68
CA LEU A 257 -6.01 13.52 -0.97
C LEU A 257 -7.30 12.77 -1.32
N GLY A 258 -8.40 13.05 -0.60
CA GLY A 258 -9.69 12.41 -0.88
C GLY A 258 -10.22 12.71 -2.28
N THR A 259 -10.03 13.93 -2.76
CA THR A 259 -10.39 14.32 -4.14
C THR A 259 -9.51 13.59 -5.16
N ILE A 260 -8.20 13.49 -4.91
CA ILE A 260 -7.28 12.73 -5.78
C ILE A 260 -7.73 11.27 -5.89
N LEU A 261 -7.97 10.59 -4.77
CA LEU A 261 -8.40 9.19 -4.78
C LEU A 261 -9.75 8.98 -5.46
N LYS A 262 -10.67 9.95 -5.34
CA LYS A 262 -11.96 9.91 -6.04
C LYS A 262 -11.81 10.08 -7.55
N LEU A 263 -10.99 11.03 -8.00
CA LEU A 263 -10.71 11.25 -9.42
C LEU A 263 -10.06 10.01 -10.03
N VAL A 264 -9.04 9.47 -9.36
CA VAL A 264 -8.33 8.27 -9.82
C VAL A 264 -9.24 7.04 -9.81
N GLY A 265 -10.09 6.87 -8.79
CA GLY A 265 -11.06 5.78 -8.75
C GLY A 265 -12.15 5.86 -9.83
N SER A 266 -12.34 7.03 -10.44
CA SER A 266 -13.25 7.21 -11.58
C SER A 266 -12.59 6.96 -12.93
N LEU A 267 -11.26 6.87 -12.97
CA LEU A 267 -10.54 6.41 -14.15
C LEU A 267 -10.99 4.98 -14.41
N VAL A 268 -11.61 4.75 -15.57
CA VAL A 268 -12.35 3.52 -15.93
C VAL A 268 -13.74 3.35 -15.27
N GLY A 269 -14.51 4.44 -15.18
CA GLY A 269 -15.94 4.44 -14.82
C GLY A 269 -16.92 4.11 -15.97
N THR A 270 -16.45 3.91 -17.20
CA THR A 270 -17.32 3.61 -18.37
C THR A 270 -16.86 2.34 -19.08
N GLY A 271 -17.21 1.15 -18.59
CA GLY A 271 -17.12 -0.03 -19.46
C GLY A 271 -17.10 -1.44 -18.87
N ILE A 272 -17.06 -1.65 -17.55
CA ILE A 272 -17.09 -3.01 -17.00
C ILE A 272 -18.08 -3.09 -15.83
N THR A 273 -19.37 -3.08 -16.16
CA THR A 273 -20.38 -3.75 -15.33
C THR A 273 -20.20 -5.26 -15.50
N GLN A 274 -19.31 -5.85 -14.70
CA GLN A 274 -19.38 -7.29 -14.47
C GLN A 274 -20.37 -7.56 -13.35
N THR A 275 -21.37 -8.35 -13.66
CA THR A 275 -22.42 -8.84 -12.78
C THR A 275 -21.79 -9.66 -11.65
N THR A 276 -21.55 -9.05 -10.50
CA THR A 276 -21.09 -9.76 -9.31
C THR A 276 -22.25 -10.52 -8.67
N THR A 277 -22.44 -11.78 -9.04
CA THR A 277 -23.05 -12.77 -8.13
C THR A 277 -21.95 -13.36 -7.25
N ALA A 278 -21.46 -12.57 -6.28
CA ALA A 278 -20.64 -13.10 -5.20
C ALA A 278 -21.56 -13.83 -4.22
N ARG A 279 -21.58 -15.17 -4.30
CA ARG A 279 -22.01 -15.99 -3.17
C ARG A 279 -20.86 -16.04 -2.17
N GLY A 280 -21.09 -15.46 -1.00
CA GLY A 280 -20.51 -15.94 0.25
C GLY A 280 -19.07 -15.52 0.56
N CYS A 281 -18.84 -14.23 0.76
CA CYS A 281 -17.92 -13.80 1.80
C CYS A 281 -18.51 -12.56 2.48
N VAL A 282 -19.06 -12.75 3.67
CA VAL A 282 -19.63 -11.65 4.45
C VAL A 282 -18.46 -10.84 5.00
N THR A 283 -18.18 -9.71 4.37
CA THR A 283 -17.25 -8.72 4.90
C THR A 283 -17.81 -8.19 6.23
N HIS A 284 -17.26 -8.67 7.35
CA HIS A 284 -17.43 -7.96 8.61
C HIS A 284 -16.65 -6.67 8.51
N SER A 285 -17.39 -5.56 8.42
CA SER A 285 -16.88 -4.20 8.56
C SER A 285 -16.14 -4.10 9.90
N PHE A 286 -14.82 -4.01 9.86
CA PHE A 286 -14.05 -3.54 11.01
C PHE A 286 -14.32 -2.05 11.16
N CYS A 287 -15.36 -1.75 11.94
CA CYS A 287 -15.74 -0.40 12.32
C CYS A 287 -14.76 0.08 13.40
N VAL A 288 -13.74 0.85 13.02
CA VAL A 288 -13.11 1.80 13.95
C VAL A 288 -13.81 3.14 13.73
N SER A 289 -14.93 3.31 14.42
CA SER A 289 -15.65 4.57 14.45
C SER A 289 -14.88 5.57 15.32
N CYS A 290 -14.21 6.52 14.68
CA CYS A 290 -14.00 7.88 15.20
C CYS A 290 -14.13 8.84 14.00
N VAL A 291 -15.39 9.15 13.65
CA VAL A 291 -15.74 10.15 12.65
C VAL A 291 -15.51 11.53 13.27
N VAL A 292 -14.42 12.20 12.91
CA VAL A 292 -14.34 13.67 12.95
C VAL A 292 -14.89 14.16 11.63
N LYS A 293 -16.07 14.75 11.69
CA LYS A 293 -16.78 15.34 10.56
C LYS A 293 -16.27 16.76 10.38
N GLU A 294 -15.24 16.97 9.56
CA GLU A 294 -14.81 18.31 9.16
C GLU A 294 -15.36 18.62 7.76
N ARG A 295 -16.25 19.60 7.71
CA ARG A 295 -16.60 20.34 6.49
C ARG A 295 -15.41 21.24 6.17
N CYS A 296 -14.93 21.19 4.93
CA CYS A 296 -14.13 22.27 4.37
C CYS A 296 -15.10 23.37 3.94
N ASP A 297 -15.12 24.48 4.68
CA ASP A 297 -15.39 25.82 4.16
C ASP A 297 -14.03 26.54 4.00
#